data_AF-A0A9P6FLA2-F1
#
_entry.id   AF-A0A9P6FLA2-F1
#
_cell.length_a   1.000
_cell.length_b   1.000
_cell.length_c   1.000
_cell.angle_alpha   90.00
_cell.angle_beta   90.00
_cell.angle_gamma   90.00
#
_symmetry.space_group_name_H-M   'P 1'
#
loop_
_entity.id
_entity.type
_entity.pdbx_description
1 polymer ?
#
loop_
_entity_poly.entity_id
_entity_poly.type
_entity_poly.pdbx_seq_one_letter_code
_entity_poly.pdbx_strand_id
1 'polypeptide(L)'
;DLRCKLGMEGMYRNCMQDKCAACFIFNDGFENTIAKNRYIHLSPHSSYAHAQLMGTRSTANTGPNNDSYQAPDNKIQCMVLTFVALGRSYDVPPGQDKMKRPPKGWDVVHRQFDIPPTKDDDEALIGDEYGVFAADAAVPLAMVLYRVI
;
A
#
# COMPACT_ATOMS: atom_id res chain seq x y z
N ASP A 1 25.39 -15.65 3.41
CA ASP A 1 24.30 -14.68 3.30
C ASP A 1 22.96 -15.42 3.34
N LEU A 2 22.07 -15.10 4.29
CA LEU A 2 20.76 -15.75 4.45
C LEU A 2 19.84 -15.50 3.23
N ARG A 3 20.05 -14.37 2.53
CA ARG A 3 19.31 -13.96 1.33
C ARG A 3 19.52 -14.92 0.16
N CYS A 4 20.74 -15.42 0.02
CA CYS A 4 21.13 -16.42 -0.98
C CYS A 4 20.59 -17.82 -0.63
N LYS A 5 20.52 -18.17 0.67
CA LYS A 5 19.98 -19.47 1.14
C LYS A 5 18.47 -19.62 0.95
N LEU A 6 17.72 -18.52 0.90
CA LEU A 6 16.26 -18.51 0.73
C LEU A 6 15.81 -18.37 -0.73
N GLY A 7 16.73 -18.43 -1.71
CA GLY A 7 16.37 -18.32 -3.14
C GLY A 7 15.87 -16.93 -3.57
N MET A 8 15.99 -15.91 -2.71
CA MET A 8 15.47 -14.56 -2.97
C MET A 8 16.33 -13.77 -3.97
N GLU A 9 17.54 -14.22 -4.32
CA GLU A 9 18.41 -13.54 -5.28
C GLU A 9 17.81 -13.46 -6.70
N GLY A 10 17.03 -14.45 -7.11
CA GLY A 10 16.35 -14.45 -8.42
C GLY A 10 15.19 -13.45 -8.48
N MET A 11 14.38 -13.39 -7.41
CA MET A 11 13.35 -12.35 -7.26
C MET A 11 13.95 -10.95 -7.16
N TYR A 12 15.08 -10.83 -6.46
CA TYR A 12 15.79 -9.57 -6.27
C TYR A 12 16.28 -8.99 -7.62
N ARG A 13 16.85 -9.81 -8.50
CA ARG A 13 17.32 -9.36 -9.82
C ARG A 13 16.18 -8.88 -10.74
N ASN A 14 15.09 -9.65 -10.84
CA ASN A 14 13.97 -9.27 -11.70
C ASN A 14 13.22 -8.03 -11.15
N CYS A 15 13.08 -7.95 -9.83
CA CYS A 15 12.37 -6.84 -9.19
C CYS A 15 13.17 -5.52 -9.17
N MET A 16 14.51 -5.59 -9.08
CA MET A 16 15.38 -4.42 -9.21
C MET A 16 15.48 -3.92 -10.66
N GLN A 17 15.39 -4.83 -11.66
CA GLN A 17 15.32 -4.45 -13.07
C GLN A 17 14.01 -3.73 -13.41
N ASP A 18 12.88 -4.18 -12.85
CA ASP A 18 11.55 -3.57 -13.08
C ASP A 18 11.21 -2.43 -12.11
N LYS A 19 12.17 -1.95 -11.31
CA LYS A 19 12.02 -0.82 -10.37
C LYS A 19 10.83 -0.96 -9.41
N CYS A 20 10.45 -2.17 -9.01
CA CYS A 20 9.37 -2.29 -8.03
C CYS A 20 9.89 -1.89 -6.65
N ALA A 21 9.46 -0.71 -6.18
CA ALA A 21 9.75 -0.20 -4.84
C ALA A 21 9.41 -1.19 -3.71
N ALA A 22 8.54 -2.17 -4.00
CA ALA A 22 8.19 -3.29 -3.14
C ALA A 22 9.40 -4.17 -2.73
N CYS A 23 10.49 -4.20 -3.49
CA CYS A 23 11.67 -4.98 -3.11
C CYS A 23 12.50 -4.40 -1.96
N PHE A 24 12.38 -3.10 -1.71
CA PHE A 24 12.94 -2.48 -0.51
C PHE A 24 12.15 -2.89 0.74
N ILE A 25 10.83 -3.06 0.62
CA ILE A 25 9.96 -3.48 1.73
C ILE A 25 10.32 -4.90 2.21
N PHE A 26 10.65 -5.82 1.31
CA PHE A 26 11.06 -7.17 1.70
C PHE A 26 12.46 -7.25 2.32
N ASN A 27 13.35 -6.30 2.02
CA ASN A 27 14.72 -6.32 2.54
C ASN A 27 14.91 -5.49 3.81
N ASP A 28 14.27 -4.33 3.86
CA ASP A 28 14.46 -3.32 4.90
C ASP A 28 13.19 -3.15 5.75
N GLY A 29 12.15 -3.95 5.50
CA GLY A 29 10.87 -3.82 6.16
C GLY A 29 10.13 -2.53 5.81
N PHE A 30 9.21 -2.14 6.67
CA PHE A 30 8.40 -0.93 6.48
C PHE A 30 8.99 0.33 7.15
N GLU A 31 10.17 0.26 7.75
CA GLU A 31 10.79 1.38 8.48
C GLU A 31 10.99 2.60 7.58
N ASN A 32 11.58 2.40 6.41
CA ASN A 32 11.76 3.44 5.40
C ASN A 32 10.42 3.99 4.88
N THR A 33 9.42 3.13 4.75
CA THR A 33 8.06 3.53 4.34
C THR A 33 7.43 4.44 5.37
N ILE A 34 7.51 4.09 6.65
CA ILE A 34 6.99 4.92 7.76
C ILE A 34 7.79 6.22 7.87
N ALA A 35 9.11 6.20 7.73
CA ALA A 35 9.91 7.42 7.79
C ALA A 35 9.51 8.45 6.71
N LYS A 36 9.19 7.97 5.50
CA LYS A 36 8.80 8.84 4.36
C LYS A 36 7.33 9.23 4.40
N ASN A 37 6.45 8.26 4.64
CA ASN A 37 5.00 8.40 4.49
C ASN A 37 4.25 8.53 5.82
N ARG A 38 4.98 8.54 6.94
CA ARG A 38 4.49 8.61 8.33
C ARG A 38 3.74 7.37 8.83
N TYR A 39 3.18 6.57 7.93
CA TYR A 39 2.50 5.31 8.22
C TYR A 39 2.48 4.38 7.00
N ILE A 40 2.13 3.13 7.22
CA ILE A 40 1.83 2.13 6.20
C ILE A 40 0.32 2.16 5.97
N HIS A 41 -0.09 2.40 4.73
CA HIS A 41 -1.48 2.26 4.31
C HIS A 41 -1.75 0.81 3.90
N LEU A 42 -2.83 0.24 4.41
CA LEU A 42 -3.24 -1.13 4.15
C LEU A 42 -4.74 -1.16 3.87
N SER A 43 -5.15 -1.98 2.92
CA SER A 43 -6.57 -2.27 2.68
C SER A 43 -6.74 -3.77 2.43
N PRO A 44 -7.81 -4.39 2.97
CA PRO A 44 -8.19 -5.75 2.62
C PRO A 44 -8.71 -5.86 1.18
N HIS A 45 -9.08 -4.75 0.54
CA HIS A 45 -9.57 -4.73 -0.84
C HIS A 45 -8.43 -4.41 -1.81
N SER A 46 -8.07 -5.39 -2.66
CA SER A 46 -6.98 -5.26 -3.64
C SER A 46 -7.23 -4.15 -4.66
N SER A 47 -8.47 -3.98 -5.12
CA SER A 47 -8.88 -2.91 -6.04
C SER A 47 -8.65 -1.53 -5.44
N TYR A 48 -8.96 -1.35 -4.16
CA TYR A 48 -8.75 -0.08 -3.47
C TYR A 48 -7.26 0.19 -3.18
N ALA A 49 -6.52 -0.84 -2.75
CA ALA A 49 -5.06 -0.74 -2.60
C ALA A 49 -4.38 -0.33 -3.92
N HIS A 50 -4.86 -0.85 -5.06
CA HIS A 50 -4.42 -0.42 -6.38
C HIS A 50 -4.81 1.03 -6.70
N ALA A 51 -6.06 1.43 -6.44
CA ALA A 51 -6.51 2.81 -6.66
C ALA A 51 -5.67 3.81 -5.87
N GLN A 52 -5.29 3.48 -4.63
CA GLN A 52 -4.44 4.31 -3.80
C GLN A 52 -3.00 4.44 -4.34
N LEU A 53 -2.44 3.35 -4.89
CA LEU A 53 -1.17 3.39 -5.62
C LEU A 53 -1.25 4.38 -6.81
N MET A 54 -2.37 4.41 -7.52
CA MET A 54 -2.54 5.34 -8.64
C MET A 54 -2.75 6.79 -8.19
N GLY A 55 -3.56 7.02 -7.15
CA GLY A 55 -3.77 8.36 -6.58
C GLY A 55 -2.49 9.00 -6.03
N THR A 56 -1.62 8.22 -5.40
CA THR A 56 -0.33 8.71 -4.87
C THR A 56 0.68 9.03 -5.97
N ARG A 57 0.66 8.31 -7.09
CA ARG A 57 1.50 8.62 -8.26
C ARG A 57 1.03 9.88 -8.98
N SER A 58 -0.29 10.09 -9.11
CA SER A 58 -0.85 11.28 -9.73
C SER A 58 -0.56 12.57 -8.95
N THR A 59 -0.53 12.50 -7.62
CA THR A 59 -0.23 13.66 -6.75
C THR A 59 1.25 14.01 -6.65
N ALA A 60 2.17 13.06 -6.93
CA ALA A 60 3.61 13.29 -6.95
C ALA A 60 4.11 14.07 -8.19
N ASN A 61 3.27 14.22 -9.23
CA ASN A 61 3.66 14.78 -10.54
C ASN A 61 3.20 16.23 -10.78
N THR A 62 2.90 17.01 -9.74
CA THR A 62 2.54 18.44 -9.89
C THR A 62 3.75 19.38 -10.11
N GLY A 63 4.90 18.84 -10.53
CA GLY A 63 6.09 19.61 -10.89
C GLY A 63 6.07 20.09 -12.36
N PRO A 64 6.82 21.14 -12.72
CA PRO A 64 6.74 21.81 -14.02
C PRO A 64 7.32 21.01 -15.21
N ASN A 65 7.84 19.80 -14.97
CA ASN A 65 8.27 18.88 -16.02
C ASN A 65 7.20 17.83 -16.24
N ASN A 66 6.32 18.17 -17.18
CA ASN A 66 5.18 17.38 -17.63
C ASN A 66 5.66 16.18 -18.46
N ASP A 67 6.38 15.24 -17.84
CA ASP A 67 6.53 13.90 -18.40
C ASP A 67 5.16 13.25 -18.32
N SER A 68 4.45 13.35 -19.44
CA SER A 68 3.14 12.78 -19.76
C SER A 68 2.78 11.60 -18.85
N TYR A 69 1.64 11.73 -18.16
CA TYR A 69 0.90 10.65 -17.52
C TYR A 69 0.88 9.42 -18.45
N GLN A 70 1.86 8.52 -18.29
CA GLN A 70 1.80 7.23 -18.94
C GLN A 70 0.80 6.44 -18.14
N ALA A 71 -0.41 6.32 -18.68
CA ALA A 71 -1.47 5.51 -18.10
C ALA A 71 -0.87 4.15 -17.67
N PRO A 72 -1.06 3.74 -16.41
CA PRO A 72 -0.49 2.51 -15.86
C PRO A 72 -1.05 1.24 -16.52
N ASP A 73 -2.09 1.41 -17.32
CA ASP A 73 -2.73 0.47 -18.21
C ASP A 73 -1.65 -0.31 -18.98
N ASN A 74 -1.77 -1.63 -18.98
CA ASN A 74 -0.82 -2.55 -19.63
C ASN A 74 0.59 -2.72 -19.01
N LYS A 75 0.91 -2.12 -17.86
CA LYS A 75 2.18 -2.39 -17.14
C LYS A 75 1.99 -3.37 -15.99
N ILE A 76 3.01 -4.19 -15.74
CA ILE A 76 3.08 -5.03 -14.54
C ILE A 76 3.22 -4.11 -13.31
N GLN A 77 2.34 -4.31 -12.34
CA GLN A 77 2.33 -3.64 -11.04
C GLN A 77 2.65 -4.65 -9.94
N CYS A 78 3.06 -4.14 -8.77
CA CYS A 78 3.34 -4.96 -7.59
C CYS A 78 2.39 -4.60 -6.44
N MET A 79 1.88 -5.60 -5.74
CA MET A 79 1.17 -5.48 -4.48
C MET A 79 1.88 -6.33 -3.43
N VAL A 80 1.94 -5.84 -2.19
CA VAL A 80 2.53 -6.58 -1.08
C VAL A 80 1.43 -7.04 -0.14
N LEU A 81 1.28 -8.35 0.00
CA LEU A 81 0.47 -8.95 1.04
C LEU A 81 1.28 -9.00 2.32
N THR A 82 0.70 -8.53 3.43
CA THR A 82 1.41 -8.27 4.68
C THR A 82 0.58 -8.80 5.84
N PHE A 83 1.21 -9.54 6.77
CA PHE A 83 0.60 -9.81 8.06
C PHE A 83 0.77 -8.61 8.97
N VAL A 84 -0.30 -8.20 9.65
CA VAL A 84 -0.32 -6.97 10.43
C VAL A 84 -0.97 -7.24 11.78
N ALA A 85 -0.27 -6.87 12.85
CA ALA A 85 -0.80 -6.90 14.21
C ALA A 85 -1.64 -5.64 14.43
N LEU A 86 -2.96 -5.73 14.22
CA LEU A 86 -3.85 -4.56 14.33
C LEU A 86 -4.06 -4.08 15.78
N GLY A 87 -3.93 -4.97 16.78
CA GLY A 87 -4.10 -4.59 18.19
C GLY A 87 -5.42 -3.84 18.44
N ARG A 88 -5.35 -2.69 19.10
CA ARG A 88 -6.48 -1.77 19.29
C ARG A 88 -6.57 -0.78 18.14
N SER A 89 -7.66 -0.84 17.38
CA SER A 89 -7.93 0.06 16.25
C SER A 89 -8.74 1.28 16.66
N TYR A 90 -8.22 2.47 16.35
CA TYR A 90 -8.94 3.73 16.53
C TYR A 90 -9.70 4.10 15.25
N ASP A 91 -11.03 4.14 15.33
CA ASP A 91 -11.88 4.51 14.20
C ASP A 91 -11.83 6.01 13.92
N VAL A 92 -11.59 6.38 12.67
CA VAL A 92 -11.56 7.78 12.23
C VAL A 92 -12.98 8.26 11.93
N PRO A 93 -13.39 9.42 12.48
CA PRO A 93 -14.67 10.03 12.12
C PRO A 93 -14.73 10.39 10.62
N PRO A 94 -15.93 10.34 9.99
CA PRO A 94 -16.12 10.79 8.62
C PRO A 94 -15.63 12.23 8.42
N GLY A 95 -14.96 12.51 7.28
CA GLY A 95 -14.51 13.87 6.92
C GLY A 95 -13.05 14.21 7.23
N GLN A 96 -12.25 13.28 7.76
CA GLN A 96 -10.79 13.44 7.81
C GLN A 96 -10.12 12.72 6.63
N ASP A 97 -9.56 13.51 5.69
CA ASP A 97 -8.88 12.98 4.50
C ASP A 97 -7.57 12.26 4.81
N LYS A 98 -6.92 12.58 5.94
CA LYS A 98 -5.58 12.07 6.29
C LYS A 98 -5.61 11.29 7.59
N MET A 99 -5.15 10.05 7.54
CA MET A 99 -4.86 9.28 8.75
C MET A 99 -3.75 9.96 9.55
N LYS A 100 -3.99 10.16 10.85
CA LYS A 100 -3.03 10.70 11.81
C LYS A 100 -2.70 9.63 12.84
N ARG A 101 -1.52 9.72 13.46
CA ARG A 101 -1.12 8.78 14.52
C ARG A 101 -2.24 8.70 15.58
N PRO A 102 -2.65 7.49 15.98
CA PRO A 102 -3.80 7.33 16.85
C PRO A 102 -3.49 7.87 18.26
N PRO A 103 -4.52 8.16 19.07
CA PRO A 103 -4.34 8.59 20.46
C PRO A 103 -3.57 7.54 21.29
N LYS A 104 -2.95 7.97 22.39
CA LYS A 104 -2.22 7.06 23.27
C LYS A 104 -3.12 5.90 23.74
N GLY A 105 -2.60 4.68 23.66
CA GLY A 105 -3.32 3.46 24.04
C GLY A 105 -4.05 2.76 22.90
N TRP A 106 -3.91 3.28 21.67
CA TRP A 106 -4.35 2.68 20.42
C TRP A 106 -3.13 2.40 19.53
N ASP A 107 -3.22 1.35 18.72
CA ASP A 107 -2.09 0.82 17.96
C ASP A 107 -2.17 1.18 16.48
N VAL A 108 -3.37 1.08 15.90
CA VAL A 108 -3.63 1.38 14.48
C VAL A 108 -4.80 2.34 14.33
N VAL A 109 -4.87 2.94 13.14
CA VAL A 109 -6.02 3.74 12.71
C VAL A 109 -6.84 2.92 11.75
N HIS A 110 -8.16 2.96 11.89
CA HIS A 110 -9.11 2.31 10.98
C HIS A 110 -10.05 3.36 10.40
N ARG A 111 -10.30 3.29 9.09
CA ARG A 111 -11.26 4.17 8.41
C ARG A 111 -12.12 3.34 7.46
N GLN A 112 -13.42 3.61 7.51
CA GLN A 112 -14.37 3.11 6.52
C GLN A 112 -14.57 4.14 5.42
N PHE A 113 -14.75 3.69 4.19
CA PHE A 113 -15.02 4.53 3.05
C PHE A 113 -16.02 3.88 2.11
N ASP A 114 -16.74 4.69 1.35
CA ASP A 114 -17.64 4.18 0.33
C ASP A 114 -16.83 3.80 -0.91
N ILE A 115 -16.95 2.54 -1.32
CA ILE A 115 -16.50 2.07 -2.63
C ILE A 115 -17.64 2.39 -3.60
N PRO A 116 -17.41 3.29 -4.57
CA PRO A 116 -18.45 3.61 -5.54
C PRO A 116 -18.85 2.35 -6.32
N PRO A 117 -20.15 2.16 -6.58
CA PRO A 117 -20.64 0.98 -7.28
C PRO A 117 -20.01 0.85 -8.67
N THR A 118 -19.62 -0.36 -9.02
CA THR A 118 -19.27 -0.73 -10.39
C THR A 118 -20.54 -0.80 -11.25
N LYS A 119 -20.43 -0.71 -12.58
CA LYS A 119 -21.60 -0.70 -13.49
C LYS A 119 -22.54 -1.90 -13.33
N ASP A 120 -22.09 -2.96 -12.69
CA ASP A 120 -22.82 -4.21 -12.47
C ASP A 120 -23.26 -4.42 -10.99
N ASP A 121 -22.94 -3.48 -10.09
CA ASP A 121 -23.32 -3.56 -8.67
C ASP A 121 -24.25 -2.39 -8.32
N ASP A 122 -25.49 -2.70 -7.91
CA ASP A 122 -26.49 -1.68 -7.55
C ASP A 122 -26.30 -1.11 -6.13
N GLU A 123 -25.36 -1.65 -5.35
CA GLU A 123 -25.10 -1.22 -3.97
C GLU A 123 -23.69 -0.67 -3.78
N ALA A 124 -23.59 0.46 -3.06
CA ALA A 124 -22.31 0.98 -2.60
C ALA A 124 -21.74 0.04 -1.53
N LEU A 125 -20.55 -0.50 -1.79
CA LEU A 125 -19.85 -1.35 -0.82
C LEU A 125 -19.12 -0.46 0.17
N ILE A 126 -19.18 -0.80 1.46
CA ILE A 126 -18.34 -0.16 2.47
C ILE A 126 -16.99 -0.87 2.46
N GLY A 127 -15.94 -0.13 2.16
CA GLY A 127 -14.56 -0.59 2.22
C GLY A 127 -13.89 -0.18 3.52
N ASP A 128 -12.95 -1.01 3.98
CA ASP A 128 -12.13 -0.72 5.15
C ASP A 128 -10.68 -0.43 4.75
N GLU A 129 -9.99 0.38 5.56
CA GLU A 129 -8.55 0.61 5.44
C GLU A 129 -7.90 0.91 6.79
N TYR A 130 -6.61 0.65 6.86
CA TYR A 130 -5.83 0.73 8.08
C TYR A 130 -4.54 1.54 7.89
N GLY A 131 -4.24 2.36 8.89
CA GLY A 131 -2.99 3.10 9.02
C GLY A 131 -2.14 2.54 10.15
N VAL A 132 -0.97 2.00 9.81
CA VAL A 132 -0.03 1.39 10.77
C VAL A 132 1.20 2.27 10.92
N PHE A 133 1.52 2.66 12.15
CA PHE A 133 2.55 3.67 12.45
C PHE A 133 3.83 3.06 13.04
N ALA A 134 3.88 1.74 13.20
CA ALA A 134 4.98 0.98 13.77
C ALA A 134 5.41 -0.11 12.78
N ALA A 135 6.69 -0.15 12.40
CA ALA A 135 7.17 -1.04 11.34
C ALA A 135 7.17 -2.51 11.77
N ASP A 136 7.44 -2.75 13.05
CA ASP A 136 7.45 -4.05 13.71
C ASP A 136 6.06 -4.68 13.86
N ALA A 137 5.00 -3.89 13.69
CA ALA A 137 3.63 -4.40 13.63
C ALA A 137 3.26 -5.01 12.26
N ALA A 138 4.15 -4.96 11.26
CA ALA A 138 3.87 -5.41 9.90
C ALA A 138 4.99 -6.30 9.35
N VAL A 139 4.62 -7.48 8.84
CA VAL A 139 5.55 -8.46 8.24
C VAL A 139 5.12 -8.74 6.80
N PRO A 140 5.93 -8.38 5.78
CA PRO A 140 5.59 -8.66 4.40
C PRO A 140 5.63 -10.18 4.16
N LEU A 141 4.56 -10.71 3.58
CA LEU A 141 4.37 -12.14 3.35
C LEU A 141 4.68 -12.53 1.90
N ALA A 142 4.01 -11.86 0.96
CA ALA A 142 4.10 -12.21 -0.46
C ALA A 142 4.03 -10.96 -1.34
N MET A 143 4.75 -11.00 -2.46
CA MET A 143 4.66 -10.00 -3.50
C MET A 143 3.85 -10.57 -4.67
N VAL A 144 2.77 -9.87 -5.03
CA VAL A 144 1.93 -10.24 -6.17
C VAL A 144 2.27 -9.30 -7.32
N LEU A 145 2.73 -9.87 -8.43
CA LEU A 145 2.87 -9.19 -9.70
C LEU A 145 1.57 -9.34 -10.48
N TYR A 146 0.98 -8.24 -10.90
CA TYR A 146 -0.30 -8.26 -11.62
C TYR A 146 -0.34 -7.20 -12.73
N ARG A 147 -1.22 -7.41 -13.70
CA ARG A 147 -1.49 -6.45 -14.79
C ARG A 147 -2.99 -6.19 -14.80
N VAL A 148 -3.36 -4.92 -14.82
CA VAL A 148 -4.75 -4.51 -15.05
C VAL A 148 -4.94 -4.42 -16.56
N ILE A 149 -5.95 -5.12 -17.08
CA ILE A 149 -6.31 -5.20 -18.51
C ILE A 149 -7.65 -4.49 -18.69
#